data_AF-A0A944M751-F1
#
_entry.id   AF-A0A944M751-F1
#
_cell.length_a   1.000
_cell.length_b   1.000
_cell.length_c   1.000
_cell.angle_alpha   90.00
_cell.angle_beta   90.00
_cell.angle_gamma   90.00
#
_symmetry.space_group_name_H-M   'P 1'
#
loop_
_entity.id
_entity.type
_entity.pdbx_description
1 polymer ?
#
loop_
_entity_poly.entity_id
_entity_poly.type
_entity_poly.pdbx_seq_one_letter_code
_entity_poly.pdbx_strand_id
1 'polypeptide(L)'
;MLQQFQAISRWGVIITFLLLLLSLLYKDRLPDPDYYEIGRLVDPVQESTYRSPFWIEAEGQRYYVKPLYDYALEGVVVSFHDADSFGDIWHHDRWKDFLNVRDLCVIWGANVSNGVYREMSFDNDSWTCWAYWPDAQTGANFSMTQLSNNHLLVSDDYVKEALMSAEPGDHIRISGQLASYENPSNNFKRGSSTRRDDRGNGACETIYVENFEIVSKANVRWRGVYTFSAWSLGLSLTAFLILFFITPPVRKPTRY
;
A
#
# COMPACT_ATOMS: atom_id res chain seq x y z
N MET A 1 -0.83 26.23 38.42
CA MET A 1 -0.72 26.41 36.95
C MET A 1 0.09 25.28 36.31
N LEU A 2 1.40 25.13 36.56
CA LEU A 2 2.22 24.05 35.96
C LEU A 2 1.69 22.63 36.23
N GLN A 3 1.25 22.33 37.45
CA GLN A 3 0.64 21.03 37.79
C GLN A 3 -0.68 20.76 37.03
N GLN A 4 -1.46 21.81 36.74
CA GLN A 4 -2.68 21.66 35.95
C GLN A 4 -2.33 21.36 34.48
N PHE A 5 -1.35 22.07 33.91
CA PHE A 5 -0.86 21.77 32.57
C PHE A 5 -0.26 20.37 32.47
N GLN A 6 0.47 19.90 33.49
CA GLN A 6 0.99 18.54 33.54
C GLN A 6 -0.13 17.50 33.61
N ALA A 7 -1.21 17.79 34.35
CA ALA A 7 -2.38 16.92 34.37
C ALA A 7 -3.11 16.88 33.01
N ILE A 8 -3.25 18.03 32.35
CA ILE A 8 -3.84 18.14 31.02
C ILE A 8 -3.01 17.37 29.99
N SER A 9 -1.69 17.55 29.96
CA SER A 9 -0.82 16.83 29.01
C SER A 9 -0.84 15.32 29.26
N ARG A 10 -0.86 14.88 30.52
CA ARG A 10 -1.02 13.46 30.87
C ARG A 10 -2.34 12.88 30.33
N TRP A 11 -3.45 13.56 30.55
CA TRP A 11 -4.75 13.11 30.01
C TRP A 11 -4.77 13.17 28.48
N GLY A 12 -4.13 14.18 27.88
CA GLY A 12 -3.93 14.29 26.44
C GLY A 12 -3.24 13.07 25.86
N VAL A 13 -2.13 12.61 26.47
CA VAL A 13 -1.44 11.38 26.06
C VAL A 13 -2.39 10.18 26.11
N ILE A 14 -3.13 9.99 27.20
CA ILE A 14 -4.04 8.84 27.35
C ILE A 14 -5.14 8.86 26.28
N ILE A 15 -5.82 10.00 26.11
CA ILE A 15 -6.94 10.13 25.17
C ILE A 15 -6.46 9.94 23.72
N THR A 16 -5.36 10.58 23.36
CA THR A 16 -4.82 10.50 21.98
C THR A 16 -4.27 9.10 21.69
N PHE A 17 -3.67 8.43 22.67
CA PHE A 17 -3.26 7.03 22.54
C PHE A 17 -4.45 6.09 22.34
N LEU A 18 -5.53 6.24 23.12
CA LEU A 18 -6.74 5.44 22.94
C LEU A 18 -7.41 5.71 21.58
N LEU A 19 -7.43 6.96 21.13
CA LEU A 19 -7.95 7.32 19.81
C LEU A 19 -7.09 6.73 18.68
N LEU A 20 -5.77 6.72 18.85
CA LEU A 20 -4.83 6.07 17.93
C LEU A 20 -5.10 4.57 17.83
N LEU A 21 -5.21 3.88 18.97
CA LEU A 21 -5.56 2.45 19.01
C LEU A 21 -6.91 2.17 18.34
N LEU A 22 -7.92 3.01 18.61
CA LEU A 22 -9.23 2.87 17.97
C LEU A 22 -9.10 3.03 16.45
N SER A 23 -8.38 4.05 15.98
CA SER A 23 -8.22 4.30 14.55
C SER A 23 -7.48 3.18 13.81
N LEU A 24 -6.53 2.52 14.46
CA LEU A 24 -5.81 1.36 13.90
C LEU A 24 -6.74 0.20 13.55
N LEU A 25 -7.85 0.03 14.28
CA LEU A 25 -8.83 -1.04 14.02
C LEU A 25 -9.69 -0.78 12.78
N TYR A 26 -9.78 0.46 12.31
CA TYR A 26 -10.70 0.86 11.24
C TYR A 26 -10.02 1.47 10.02
N LYS A 27 -8.79 1.99 10.14
CA LYS A 27 -8.11 2.71 9.04
C LYS A 27 -7.84 1.83 7.81
N ASP A 28 -7.61 0.54 8.02
CA ASP A 28 -7.29 -0.45 6.96
C ASP A 28 -8.43 -1.44 6.73
N ARG A 29 -9.61 -1.23 7.34
CA ARG A 29 -10.74 -2.13 7.16
C ARG A 29 -11.28 -2.01 5.73
N LEU A 30 -11.32 -3.13 5.00
CA LEU A 30 -11.81 -3.14 3.63
C LEU A 30 -13.31 -2.72 3.58
N PRO A 31 -13.68 -1.70 2.77
CA PRO A 31 -15.06 -1.24 2.58
C PRO A 31 -16.03 -2.35 2.17
N ASP A 32 -17.33 -2.14 2.37
CA ASP A 32 -18.39 -2.99 1.82
C ASP A 32 -18.44 -2.90 0.27
N PRO A 33 -18.94 -3.92 -0.46
CA PRO A 33 -18.96 -3.94 -1.93
C PRO A 33 -19.72 -2.77 -2.56
N ASP A 34 -20.74 -2.25 -1.88
CA ASP A 34 -21.56 -1.12 -2.30
C ASP A 34 -20.82 0.22 -2.33
N TYR A 35 -19.65 0.29 -1.70
CA TYR A 35 -18.73 1.42 -1.81
C TYR A 35 -18.13 1.53 -3.23
N TYR A 36 -18.00 0.42 -3.96
CA TYR A 36 -17.31 0.37 -5.25
C TYR A 36 -18.27 0.43 -6.44
N GLU A 37 -17.81 1.08 -7.51
CA GLU A 37 -18.47 1.01 -8.83
C GLU A 37 -18.13 -0.34 -9.49
N ILE A 38 -18.83 -1.42 -9.08
CA ILE A 38 -18.54 -2.80 -9.52
C ILE A 38 -18.47 -2.96 -11.05
N GLY A 39 -19.25 -2.18 -11.81
CA GLY A 39 -19.22 -2.21 -13.28
C GLY A 39 -17.88 -1.79 -13.91
N ARG A 40 -16.98 -1.16 -13.14
CA ARG A 40 -15.62 -0.81 -13.56
C ARG A 40 -14.57 -1.85 -13.18
N LEU A 41 -14.84 -2.66 -12.15
CA LEU A 41 -13.94 -3.69 -11.64
C LEU A 41 -14.05 -4.97 -12.48
N VAL A 42 -13.80 -4.85 -13.77
CA VAL A 42 -13.86 -5.94 -14.75
C VAL A 42 -12.47 -6.55 -14.98
N ASP A 43 -12.40 -7.60 -15.78
CA ASP A 43 -11.12 -8.21 -16.12
C ASP A 43 -10.20 -7.20 -16.85
N PRO A 44 -8.88 -7.25 -16.60
CA PRO A 44 -7.94 -6.32 -17.20
C PRO A 44 -7.96 -6.37 -18.73
N VAL A 45 -7.82 -5.20 -19.34
CA VAL A 45 -7.65 -5.09 -20.80
C VAL A 45 -6.19 -5.39 -21.13
N GLN A 46 -5.97 -6.33 -22.05
CA GLN A 46 -4.64 -6.72 -22.51
C GLN A 46 -4.65 -6.84 -24.04
N GLU A 47 -3.96 -5.91 -24.72
CA GLU A 47 -3.95 -5.80 -26.17
C GLU A 47 -2.52 -5.81 -26.74
N SER A 48 -2.38 -6.20 -28.01
CA SER A 48 -1.07 -6.20 -28.68
C SER A 48 -0.48 -4.79 -28.69
N THR A 49 0.71 -4.63 -28.12
CA THR A 49 1.40 -3.33 -28.12
C THR A 49 2.20 -3.11 -29.40
N TYR A 50 2.23 -1.87 -29.86
CA TYR A 50 3.14 -1.40 -30.92
C TYR A 50 4.36 -0.66 -30.37
N ARG A 51 4.49 -0.56 -29.04
CA ARG A 51 5.57 0.18 -28.40
C ARG A 51 6.89 -0.58 -28.56
N SER A 52 7.85 0.08 -29.20
CA SER A 52 9.22 -0.44 -29.32
C SER A 52 9.90 -0.50 -27.94
N PRO A 53 10.80 -1.49 -27.71
CA PRO A 53 11.64 -1.51 -26.52
C PRO A 53 12.48 -0.24 -26.38
N PHE A 54 12.71 0.19 -25.13
CA PHE A 54 13.39 1.44 -24.84
C PHE A 54 14.29 1.33 -23.61
N TRP A 55 15.14 2.33 -23.44
CA TRP A 55 15.99 2.48 -22.26
C TRP A 55 15.40 3.53 -21.34
N ILE A 56 15.53 3.30 -20.04
CA ILE A 56 15.13 4.25 -19.01
C ILE A 56 16.18 4.33 -17.91
N GLU A 57 16.26 5.47 -17.25
CA GLU A 57 17.19 5.70 -16.15
C GLU A 57 16.41 6.04 -14.87
N ALA A 58 16.83 5.44 -13.76
CA ALA A 58 16.31 5.72 -12.43
C ALA A 58 17.46 5.60 -11.42
N GLU A 59 17.66 6.65 -10.59
CA GLU A 59 18.70 6.72 -9.55
C GLU A 59 20.12 6.33 -10.07
N GLY A 60 20.46 6.81 -11.27
CA GLY A 60 21.75 6.54 -11.92
C GLY A 60 21.95 5.08 -12.39
N GLN A 61 20.91 4.25 -12.35
CA GLN A 61 20.87 2.94 -13.00
C GLN A 61 20.11 3.03 -14.32
N ARG A 62 20.53 2.24 -15.30
CA ARG A 62 19.92 2.20 -16.63
C ARG A 62 19.27 0.84 -16.85
N TYR A 63 18.00 0.84 -17.23
CA TYR A 63 17.19 -0.35 -17.45
C TYR A 63 16.74 -0.44 -18.90
N TYR A 64 16.74 -1.65 -19.43
CA TYR A 64 16.13 -1.94 -20.72
C TYR A 64 14.73 -2.50 -20.49
N VAL A 65 13.73 -1.81 -21.00
CA VAL A 65 12.32 -2.19 -20.88
C VAL A 65 11.81 -2.65 -22.24
N LYS A 66 11.24 -3.86 -22.25
CA LYS A 66 10.59 -4.46 -23.42
C LYS A 66 9.09 -4.62 -23.15
N PRO A 67 8.26 -3.75 -23.71
CA PRO A 67 6.81 -3.90 -23.72
C PRO A 67 6.38 -5.22 -24.38
N LEU A 68 5.32 -5.82 -23.84
CA LEU A 68 4.73 -7.08 -24.31
C LEU A 68 3.28 -6.88 -24.76
N TYR A 69 2.48 -6.16 -23.96
CA TYR A 69 1.08 -5.85 -24.24
C TYR A 69 0.72 -4.48 -23.66
N ASP A 70 -0.16 -3.75 -24.32
CA ASP A 70 -0.82 -2.58 -23.73
C ASP A 70 -1.82 -3.10 -22.70
N TYR A 71 -1.83 -2.48 -21.52
CA TYR A 71 -2.48 -3.05 -20.35
C TYR A 71 -3.21 -1.99 -19.53
N ALA A 72 -4.41 -2.33 -19.07
CA ALA A 72 -5.17 -1.52 -18.13
C ALA A 72 -5.90 -2.41 -17.11
N LEU A 73 -5.75 -2.07 -15.83
CA LEU A 73 -6.38 -2.76 -14.69
C LEU A 73 -7.10 -1.72 -13.83
N GLU A 74 -8.37 -1.96 -13.53
CA GLU A 74 -9.12 -1.27 -12.47
C GLU A 74 -9.48 -2.28 -11.39
N GLY A 75 -9.14 -1.97 -10.13
CA GLY A 75 -9.18 -2.95 -9.06
C GLY A 75 -9.12 -2.34 -7.67
N VAL A 76 -9.27 -3.18 -6.66
CA VAL A 76 -9.16 -2.83 -5.25
C VAL A 76 -7.84 -3.33 -4.70
N VAL A 77 -7.06 -2.44 -4.08
CA VAL A 77 -5.83 -2.81 -3.38
C VAL A 77 -6.21 -3.57 -2.10
N VAL A 78 -5.65 -4.76 -1.90
CA VAL A 78 -5.88 -5.56 -0.68
C VAL A 78 -4.63 -5.72 0.17
N SER A 79 -3.46 -5.60 -0.43
CA SER A 79 -2.16 -5.57 0.23
C SER A 79 -1.17 -4.82 -0.65
N PHE A 80 -0.07 -4.36 -0.05
CA PHE A 80 1.08 -3.85 -0.79
C PHE A 80 2.38 -4.30 -0.12
N HIS A 81 3.46 -4.24 -0.89
CA HIS A 81 4.81 -4.44 -0.41
C HIS A 81 5.68 -3.30 -0.95
N ASP A 82 6.28 -2.51 -0.06
CA ASP A 82 7.21 -1.47 -0.47
C ASP A 82 8.55 -2.11 -0.82
N ALA A 83 9.13 -1.76 -1.97
CA ALA A 83 10.50 -2.13 -2.26
C ALA A 83 11.40 -1.29 -1.33
N ASP A 84 11.96 -1.93 -0.29
CA ASP A 84 12.84 -1.39 0.77
C ASP A 84 12.82 0.15 0.92
N SER A 85 12.04 0.59 1.90
CA SER A 85 11.59 1.97 2.17
C SER A 85 12.51 3.11 1.72
N PHE A 86 11.88 4.10 1.08
CA PHE A 86 12.43 5.43 0.72
C PHE A 86 12.99 6.25 1.90
N GLY A 87 12.83 5.78 3.15
CA GLY A 87 13.21 6.47 4.38
C GLY A 87 14.67 6.31 4.80
N ASP A 88 15.38 5.33 4.25
CA ASP A 88 16.81 5.13 4.49
C ASP A 88 17.53 5.13 3.15
N ILE A 89 18.26 6.22 2.87
CA ILE A 89 19.17 6.43 1.73
C ILE A 89 20.28 5.33 1.64
N TRP A 90 20.23 4.28 2.48
CA TRP A 90 21.36 3.40 2.80
C TRP A 90 21.08 1.89 2.89
N HIS A 91 19.94 1.37 2.44
CA HIS A 91 19.76 -0.09 2.33
C HIS A 91 19.09 -0.53 1.01
N HIS A 92 19.79 -0.30 -0.11
CA HIS A 92 19.53 -1.01 -1.37
C HIS A 92 20.26 -2.35 -1.39
N ASP A 93 19.96 -3.24 -0.45
CA ASP A 93 20.69 -4.50 -0.36
C ASP A 93 20.04 -5.60 -1.21
N ARG A 94 20.78 -5.93 -2.28
CA ARG A 94 20.79 -7.16 -3.11
C ARG A 94 20.40 -6.99 -4.57
N TRP A 95 19.46 -6.10 -4.92
CA TRP A 95 18.95 -6.02 -6.31
C TRP A 95 19.01 -4.64 -6.98
N LYS A 96 19.21 -3.55 -6.23
CA LYS A 96 19.27 -2.17 -6.79
C LYS A 96 18.16 -1.89 -7.81
N ASP A 97 16.95 -2.35 -7.52
CA ASP A 97 15.80 -2.05 -8.36
C ASP A 97 15.18 -0.74 -7.90
N PHE A 98 15.59 0.33 -8.57
CA PHE A 98 15.08 1.69 -8.32
C PHE A 98 13.88 2.01 -9.20
N LEU A 99 13.57 1.15 -10.17
CA LEU A 99 12.47 1.35 -11.10
C LEU A 99 11.16 0.84 -10.52
N ASN A 100 11.21 -0.22 -9.70
CA ASN A 100 10.09 -0.62 -8.86
C ASN A 100 10.19 0.00 -7.46
N VAL A 101 9.13 0.72 -7.08
CA VAL A 101 9.04 1.38 -5.76
C VAL A 101 8.07 0.66 -4.82
N ARG A 102 7.12 -0.07 -5.40
CA ARG A 102 6.05 -0.73 -4.66
C ARG A 102 5.36 -1.79 -5.51
N ASP A 103 5.03 -2.89 -4.87
CA ASP A 103 4.23 -3.97 -5.41
C ASP A 103 2.82 -3.92 -4.81
N LEU A 104 1.79 -4.05 -5.64
CA LEU A 104 0.39 -4.03 -5.20
C LEU A 104 -0.29 -5.38 -5.43
N CYS A 105 -0.91 -5.93 -4.39
CA CYS A 105 -1.90 -6.98 -4.56
C CYS A 105 -3.27 -6.38 -4.83
N VAL A 106 -3.84 -6.71 -5.99
CA VAL A 106 -5.08 -6.12 -6.50
C VAL A 106 -6.08 -7.23 -6.80
N ILE A 107 -7.34 -7.01 -6.44
CA ILE A 107 -8.48 -7.87 -6.78
C ILE A 107 -9.54 -7.09 -7.57
N TRP A 108 -10.37 -7.82 -8.32
CA TRP A 108 -11.47 -7.24 -9.10
C TRP A 108 -12.60 -8.27 -9.28
N GLY A 109 -13.63 -7.91 -10.06
CA GLY A 109 -14.67 -8.83 -10.51
C GLY A 109 -15.50 -9.44 -9.38
N ALA A 110 -15.69 -10.76 -9.44
CA ALA A 110 -16.49 -11.50 -8.48
C ALA A 110 -15.92 -11.41 -7.06
N ASN A 111 -14.59 -11.34 -6.92
CA ASN A 111 -13.93 -11.22 -5.63
C ASN A 111 -14.35 -9.98 -4.86
N VAL A 112 -14.73 -8.89 -5.57
CA VAL A 112 -15.24 -7.66 -4.94
C VAL A 112 -16.76 -7.67 -4.90
N SER A 113 -17.43 -8.03 -6.00
CA SER A 113 -18.88 -7.90 -6.12
C SER A 113 -19.68 -8.80 -5.16
N ASN A 114 -19.14 -9.96 -4.78
CA ASN A 114 -19.78 -10.86 -3.82
C ASN A 114 -19.37 -10.59 -2.35
N GLY A 115 -18.42 -9.68 -2.10
CA GLY A 115 -17.97 -9.33 -0.75
C GLY A 115 -17.00 -10.29 -0.07
N VAL A 116 -16.61 -11.40 -0.71
CA VAL A 116 -15.79 -12.46 -0.10
C VAL A 116 -14.45 -11.94 0.44
N TYR A 117 -13.84 -10.97 -0.24
CA TYR A 117 -12.56 -10.36 0.13
C TYR A 117 -12.51 -9.81 1.55
N ARG A 118 -13.65 -9.47 2.15
CA ARG A 118 -13.72 -8.92 3.52
C ARG A 118 -13.58 -9.98 4.59
N GLU A 119 -13.77 -11.25 4.24
CA GLU A 119 -13.57 -12.41 5.10
C GLU A 119 -12.17 -13.01 4.92
N MET A 120 -11.37 -12.44 4.01
CA MET A 120 -10.05 -12.94 3.65
C MET A 120 -8.94 -12.11 4.29
N SER A 121 -7.76 -12.70 4.36
CA SER A 121 -6.51 -12.00 4.62
C SER A 121 -5.63 -12.07 3.39
N PHE A 122 -4.90 -10.99 3.11
CA PHE A 122 -3.97 -10.91 1.99
C PHE A 122 -2.60 -10.51 2.49
N ASP A 123 -1.59 -11.00 1.79
CA ASP A 123 -0.19 -10.59 1.99
C ASP A 123 0.51 -10.67 0.64
N ASN A 124 1.53 -9.85 0.42
CA ASN A 124 2.30 -9.96 -0.80
C ASN A 124 3.76 -9.58 -0.58
N ASP A 125 4.61 -10.13 -1.44
CA ASP A 125 5.98 -9.71 -1.61
C ASP A 125 6.21 -9.25 -3.06
N SER A 126 7.48 -9.08 -3.42
CA SER A 126 7.84 -8.70 -4.77
C SER A 126 7.54 -9.74 -5.85
N TRP A 127 7.01 -10.91 -5.55
CA TRP A 127 6.77 -11.99 -6.53
C TRP A 127 5.36 -12.57 -6.46
N THR A 128 4.78 -12.66 -5.28
CA THR A 128 3.52 -13.37 -5.07
C THR A 128 2.59 -12.53 -4.20
N CYS A 129 1.31 -12.55 -4.56
CA CYS A 129 0.24 -12.19 -3.64
C CYS A 129 -0.45 -13.47 -3.16
N TRP A 130 -0.51 -13.62 -1.84
CA TRP A 130 -1.20 -14.70 -1.17
C TRP A 130 -2.57 -14.24 -0.67
N ALA A 131 -3.53 -15.13 -0.79
CA ALA A 131 -4.88 -14.97 -0.26
C ALA A 131 -5.16 -16.12 0.71
N TYR A 132 -5.68 -15.79 1.88
CA TYR A 132 -5.98 -16.73 2.96
C TYR A 132 -7.46 -16.61 3.33
N TRP A 133 -8.11 -17.75 3.55
CA TRP A 133 -9.53 -17.83 3.89
C TRP A 133 -9.75 -18.72 5.12
N PRO A 134 -10.77 -18.44 5.95
CA PRO A 134 -11.01 -19.14 7.20
C PRO A 134 -11.64 -20.52 7.00
N ASP A 135 -12.41 -20.72 5.93
CA ASP A 135 -13.13 -21.96 5.67
C ASP A 135 -13.34 -22.23 4.17
N ALA A 136 -13.78 -23.46 3.86
CA ALA A 136 -13.96 -23.91 2.47
C ALA A 136 -15.04 -23.14 1.71
N GLN A 137 -16.04 -22.58 2.40
CA GLN A 137 -17.13 -21.84 1.76
C GLN A 137 -16.64 -20.46 1.31
N THR A 138 -15.89 -19.75 2.15
CA THR A 138 -15.21 -18.49 1.77
C THR A 138 -14.25 -18.75 0.61
N GLY A 139 -13.43 -19.81 0.69
CA GLY A 139 -12.51 -20.18 -0.38
C GLY A 139 -13.20 -20.50 -1.72
N ALA A 140 -14.37 -21.16 -1.68
CA ALA A 140 -15.14 -21.49 -2.88
C ALA A 140 -15.76 -20.25 -3.57
N ASN A 141 -15.96 -19.16 -2.82
CA ASN A 141 -16.49 -17.89 -3.33
C ASN A 141 -15.39 -16.97 -3.88
N PHE A 142 -14.10 -17.32 -3.70
CA PHE A 142 -12.96 -16.54 -4.18
C PHE A 142 -12.37 -17.13 -5.47
N SER A 143 -12.14 -16.28 -6.45
CA SER A 143 -11.50 -16.62 -7.72
C SER A 143 -10.04 -16.18 -7.76
N MET A 144 -9.13 -17.15 -7.80
CA MET A 144 -7.68 -16.88 -7.97
C MET A 144 -7.33 -16.23 -9.32
N THR A 145 -8.23 -16.27 -10.32
CA THR A 145 -7.99 -15.61 -11.62
C THR A 145 -8.43 -14.14 -11.63
N GLN A 146 -8.97 -13.64 -10.51
CA GLN A 146 -9.38 -12.24 -10.31
C GLN A 146 -8.57 -11.59 -9.18
N LEU A 147 -7.29 -11.96 -9.11
CA LEU A 147 -6.27 -11.46 -8.21
C LEU A 147 -4.96 -11.39 -9.00
N SER A 148 -4.20 -10.30 -8.86
CA SER A 148 -2.84 -10.21 -9.38
C SER A 148 -1.90 -9.53 -8.40
N ASN A 149 -0.66 -10.01 -8.38
CA ASN A 149 0.46 -9.27 -7.80
C ASN A 149 1.06 -8.40 -8.89
N ASN A 150 1.09 -7.08 -8.66
CA ASN A 150 1.48 -6.10 -9.65
C ASN A 150 2.82 -5.50 -9.27
N HIS A 151 3.84 -5.78 -10.08
CA HIS A 151 5.16 -5.20 -9.95
C HIS A 151 5.29 -3.99 -10.86
N LEU A 152 5.26 -2.81 -10.25
CA LEU A 152 5.04 -1.55 -10.95
C LEU A 152 6.36 -0.82 -11.19
N LEU A 153 6.71 -0.66 -12.47
CA LEU A 153 7.88 0.07 -12.93
C LEU A 153 7.48 1.52 -13.20
N VAL A 154 8.03 2.45 -12.43
CA VAL A 154 7.65 3.86 -12.47
C VAL A 154 8.89 4.74 -12.60
N SER A 155 8.86 5.66 -13.55
CA SER A 155 9.93 6.64 -13.77
C SER A 155 9.49 8.09 -13.59
N ASP A 156 8.19 8.33 -13.56
CA ASP A 156 7.61 9.65 -13.38
C ASP A 156 7.31 9.87 -11.90
N ASP A 157 7.81 10.98 -11.34
CA ASP A 157 7.69 11.27 -9.90
C ASP A 157 6.23 11.48 -9.48
N TYR A 158 5.37 12.02 -10.35
CA TYR A 158 3.95 12.20 -10.04
C TYR A 158 3.22 10.85 -9.98
N VAL A 159 3.50 9.94 -10.92
CA VAL A 159 2.98 8.57 -10.89
C VAL A 159 3.48 7.83 -9.65
N LYS A 160 4.75 8.04 -9.28
CA LYS A 160 5.37 7.45 -8.09
C LYS A 160 4.70 7.94 -6.81
N GLU A 161 4.50 9.25 -6.66
CA GLU A 161 3.78 9.81 -5.50
C GLU A 161 2.36 9.25 -5.38
N ALA A 162 1.63 9.18 -6.50
CA ALA A 162 0.28 8.62 -6.51
C ALA A 162 0.28 7.15 -6.09
N LEU A 163 1.20 6.33 -6.62
CA LEU A 163 1.38 4.93 -6.26
C LEU A 163 1.74 4.73 -4.79
N MET A 164 2.70 5.51 -4.27
CA MET A 164 3.12 5.44 -2.87
C MET A 164 2.00 5.88 -1.91
N SER A 165 1.04 6.67 -2.39
CA SER A 165 -0.12 7.03 -1.58
C SER A 165 -1.17 5.93 -1.51
N ALA A 166 -1.17 4.92 -2.40
CA ALA A 166 -2.19 3.87 -2.44
C ALA A 166 -2.17 3.02 -1.16
N GLU A 167 -3.35 2.63 -0.68
CA GLU A 167 -3.50 1.88 0.57
C GLU A 167 -4.59 0.81 0.43
N PRO A 168 -4.59 -0.23 1.29
CA PRO A 168 -5.63 -1.25 1.27
C PRO A 168 -7.04 -0.67 1.35
N GLY A 169 -7.92 -1.18 0.50
CA GLY A 169 -9.28 -0.73 0.27
C GLY A 169 -9.44 0.32 -0.84
N ASP A 170 -8.37 0.98 -1.28
CA ASP A 170 -8.45 1.98 -2.34
C ASP A 170 -8.85 1.33 -3.67
N HIS A 171 -9.75 1.98 -4.41
CA HIS A 171 -10.05 1.64 -5.80
C HIS A 171 -9.04 2.40 -6.68
N ILE A 172 -8.26 1.66 -7.45
CA ILE A 172 -7.20 2.20 -8.31
C ILE A 172 -7.43 1.84 -9.77
N ARG A 173 -6.78 2.62 -10.64
CA ARG A 173 -6.61 2.35 -12.06
C ARG A 173 -5.13 2.42 -12.40
N ILE A 174 -4.63 1.38 -13.05
CA ILE A 174 -3.27 1.28 -13.58
C ILE A 174 -3.37 1.16 -15.09
N SER A 175 -2.59 1.94 -15.83
CA SER A 175 -2.44 1.73 -17.27
C SER A 175 -1.01 1.96 -17.76
N GLY A 176 -0.63 1.20 -18.78
CA GLY A 176 0.68 1.26 -19.40
C GLY A 176 0.93 -0.03 -20.19
N GLN A 177 2.04 -0.71 -19.94
CA GLN A 177 2.36 -1.95 -20.65
C GLN A 177 2.79 -3.07 -19.69
N LEU A 178 2.26 -4.27 -19.90
CA LEU A 178 2.95 -5.47 -19.39
C LEU A 178 4.33 -5.53 -20.04
N ALA A 179 5.38 -5.63 -19.24
CA ALA A 179 6.74 -5.48 -19.73
C ALA A 179 7.70 -6.44 -19.03
N SER A 180 8.70 -6.91 -19.78
CA SER A 180 9.91 -7.44 -19.17
C SER A 180 10.95 -6.34 -19.08
N TYR A 181 11.81 -6.36 -18.06
CA TYR A 181 12.91 -5.42 -17.94
C TYR A 181 14.18 -6.09 -17.42
N GLU A 182 15.31 -5.49 -17.73
CA GLU A 182 16.61 -5.92 -17.26
C GLU A 182 17.46 -4.74 -16.84
N ASN A 183 18.28 -4.95 -15.81
CA ASN A 183 19.33 -4.03 -15.42
C ASN A 183 20.69 -4.64 -15.80
N PRO A 184 21.36 -4.13 -16.86
CA PRO A 184 22.64 -4.67 -17.30
C PRO A 184 23.77 -4.53 -16.27
N SER A 185 23.67 -3.59 -15.32
CA SER A 185 24.74 -3.31 -14.35
C SER A 185 24.93 -4.44 -13.33
N ASN A 186 23.86 -5.19 -13.04
CA ASN A 186 23.85 -6.31 -12.09
C ASN A 186 23.31 -7.61 -12.70
N ASN A 187 23.07 -7.63 -14.02
CA ASN A 187 22.51 -8.76 -14.77
C ASN A 187 21.14 -9.23 -14.25
N PHE A 188 20.39 -8.36 -13.58
CA PHE A 188 19.03 -8.62 -13.15
C PHE A 188 18.09 -8.64 -14.36
N LYS A 189 17.18 -9.62 -14.39
CA LYS A 189 16.16 -9.76 -15.42
C LYS A 189 14.85 -10.18 -14.80
N ARG A 190 13.76 -9.59 -15.27
CA ARG A 190 12.41 -9.93 -14.81
C ARG A 190 11.42 -9.87 -15.97
N GLY A 191 10.60 -10.90 -16.07
CA GLY A 191 9.51 -11.01 -17.03
C GLY A 191 8.19 -10.51 -16.46
N SER A 192 7.11 -10.72 -17.21
CA SER A 192 5.74 -10.40 -16.77
C SER A 192 4.81 -11.57 -17.11
N SER A 193 3.88 -11.86 -16.20
CA SER A 193 2.71 -12.69 -16.49
C SER A 193 1.89 -12.06 -17.61
N THR A 194 1.46 -12.88 -18.58
CA THR A 194 0.61 -12.47 -19.71
C THR A 194 -0.65 -13.32 -19.83
N ARG A 195 -0.93 -14.12 -18.79
CA ARG A 195 -2.08 -15.03 -18.68
C ARG A 195 -2.69 -14.89 -17.30
N ARG A 196 -3.98 -15.16 -17.16
CA ARG A 196 -4.70 -15.01 -15.87
C ARG A 196 -4.77 -16.32 -15.05
N ASP A 197 -4.29 -17.43 -15.59
CA ASP A 197 -4.38 -18.77 -15.00
C ASP A 197 -3.03 -19.32 -14.52
N ASP A 198 -1.96 -18.54 -14.65
CA ASP A 198 -0.65 -18.88 -14.11
C ASP A 198 -0.61 -18.71 -12.58
N ARG A 199 0.31 -19.43 -11.92
CA ARG A 199 0.38 -19.51 -10.45
C ARG A 199 1.83 -19.46 -9.96
N GLY A 200 2.03 -18.99 -8.73
CA GLY A 200 3.34 -18.90 -8.08
C GLY A 200 4.25 -17.83 -8.70
N ASN A 201 5.57 -18.05 -8.66
CA ASN A 201 6.63 -17.09 -9.08
C ASN A 201 6.62 -16.68 -10.58
N GLY A 202 5.57 -17.03 -11.34
CA GLY A 202 5.36 -16.59 -12.72
C GLY A 202 4.07 -15.78 -12.93
N ALA A 203 3.19 -15.69 -11.92
CA ALA A 203 1.88 -15.05 -12.02
C ALA A 203 1.91 -13.53 -11.77
N CYS A 204 3.08 -12.97 -11.46
CA CYS A 204 3.22 -11.55 -11.22
C CYS A 204 3.19 -10.77 -12.54
N GLU A 205 2.32 -9.76 -12.60
CA GLU A 205 2.25 -8.80 -13.68
C GLU A 205 3.30 -7.72 -13.45
N THR A 206 4.37 -7.72 -14.24
CA THR A 206 5.29 -6.58 -14.29
C THR A 206 4.76 -5.57 -15.30
N ILE A 207 4.52 -4.35 -14.84
CA ILE A 207 3.85 -3.29 -15.59
C ILE A 207 4.76 -2.06 -15.63
N TYR A 208 5.13 -1.60 -16.82
CA TYR A 208 5.60 -0.23 -17.01
C TYR A 208 4.42 0.72 -16.95
N VAL A 209 4.36 1.53 -15.91
CA VAL A 209 3.19 2.36 -15.59
C VAL A 209 3.34 3.72 -16.25
N GLU A 210 2.36 4.07 -17.08
CA GLU A 210 2.24 5.41 -17.67
C GLU A 210 1.25 6.28 -16.92
N ASN A 211 0.21 5.67 -16.35
CA ASN A 211 -0.77 6.37 -15.53
C ASN A 211 -1.20 5.50 -14.35
N PHE A 212 -1.29 6.14 -13.20
CA PHE A 212 -1.79 5.57 -11.96
C PHE A 212 -2.77 6.55 -11.33
N GLU A 213 -4.00 6.10 -11.11
CA GLU A 213 -5.05 6.91 -10.52
C GLU A 213 -5.67 6.17 -9.33
N ILE A 214 -5.90 6.91 -8.24
CA ILE A 214 -6.74 6.43 -7.15
C ILE A 214 -8.14 6.96 -7.38
N VAL A 215 -8.96 6.14 -8.01
CA VAL A 215 -10.36 6.46 -8.37
C VAL A 215 -11.16 6.80 -7.11
N SER A 216 -10.95 6.07 -6.02
CA SER A 216 -11.51 6.43 -4.71
C SER A 216 -10.65 5.94 -3.55
N LYS A 217 -10.52 6.79 -2.52
CA LYS A 217 -9.78 6.52 -1.30
C LYS A 217 -10.65 5.84 -0.24
N ALA A 218 -10.26 4.67 0.24
CA ALA A 218 -10.95 4.03 1.35
C ALA A 218 -10.64 4.72 2.68
N ASN A 219 -11.57 4.62 3.63
CA ASN A 219 -11.36 4.97 5.04
C ASN A 219 -10.80 6.38 5.32
N VAL A 220 -10.99 7.36 4.42
CA VAL A 220 -10.43 8.72 4.53
C VAL A 220 -10.66 9.34 5.92
N ARG A 221 -11.85 9.14 6.49
CA ARG A 221 -12.18 9.63 7.85
C ARG A 221 -11.31 8.98 8.92
N TRP A 222 -11.19 7.65 8.93
CA TRP A 222 -10.41 6.93 9.92
C TRP A 222 -8.91 7.13 9.76
N ARG A 223 -8.42 7.22 8.53
CA ARG A 223 -7.03 7.61 8.24
C ARG A 223 -6.74 9.03 8.72
N GLY A 224 -7.69 9.96 8.55
CA GLY A 224 -7.61 11.31 9.13
C GLY A 224 -7.56 11.31 10.66
N VAL A 225 -8.42 10.50 11.31
CA VAL A 225 -8.39 10.32 12.78
C VAL A 225 -7.06 9.73 13.23
N TYR A 226 -6.54 8.72 12.52
CA TYR A 226 -5.23 8.13 12.79
C TYR A 226 -4.13 9.18 12.75
N THR A 227 -4.00 9.91 11.65
CA THR A 227 -3.00 10.98 11.49
C THR A 227 -3.13 12.05 12.57
N PHE A 228 -4.36 12.54 12.82
CA PHE A 228 -4.60 13.53 13.86
C PHE A 228 -4.21 13.02 15.25
N SER A 229 -4.59 11.78 15.58
CA SER A 229 -4.30 11.17 16.88
C SER A 229 -2.81 10.93 17.08
N ALA A 230 -2.06 10.53 16.04
CA ALA A 230 -0.62 10.35 16.09
C ALA A 230 0.12 11.67 16.35
N TRP A 231 -0.20 12.73 15.59
CA TRP A 231 0.37 14.06 15.82
C TRP A 231 0.02 14.61 17.20
N SER A 232 -1.24 14.49 17.61
CA SER A 232 -1.70 14.96 18.93
C SER A 232 -1.04 14.19 20.07
N LEU A 233 -0.79 12.89 19.89
CA LEU A 233 -0.05 12.06 20.83
C LEU A 233 1.39 12.54 20.96
N GLY A 234 2.10 12.74 19.84
CA GLY A 234 3.47 13.27 19.84
C GLY A 234 3.60 14.63 20.54
N LEU A 235 2.69 15.55 20.26
CA LEU A 235 2.63 16.86 20.93
C LEU A 235 2.34 16.74 22.44
N SER A 236 1.37 15.89 22.81
CA SER A 236 1.00 15.67 24.22
C SER A 236 2.13 15.00 25.01
N LEU A 237 2.83 14.03 24.42
CA LEU A 237 4.00 13.36 24.99
C LEU A 237 5.13 14.36 25.22
N THR A 238 5.43 15.18 24.21
CA THR A 238 6.48 16.20 24.30
C THR A 238 6.17 17.21 25.41
N ALA A 239 4.93 17.72 25.46
CA ALA A 239 4.49 18.62 26.51
C ALA A 239 4.54 17.97 27.90
N PHE A 240 4.11 16.71 28.02
CA PHE A 240 4.17 15.95 29.27
C PHE A 240 5.60 15.78 29.77
N LEU A 241 6.54 15.40 28.91
CA LEU A 241 7.95 15.22 29.27
C LEU A 241 8.57 16.54 29.75
N ILE A 242 8.37 17.64 29.02
CA ILE A 242 8.86 18.96 29.44
C ILE A 242 8.27 19.34 30.79
N LEU A 243 6.95 19.22 30.95
CA LEU A 243 6.25 19.56 32.20
C LEU A 243 6.66 18.67 33.36
N PHE A 244 6.98 17.40 33.12
CA PHE A 244 7.46 16.48 34.15
C PHE A 244 8.78 16.93 34.77
N PHE A 245 9.71 17.44 33.96
CA PHE A 245 11.01 17.92 34.46
C PHE A 245 10.95 19.30 35.12
N ILE A 246 10.05 20.20 34.69
CA ILE A 246 9.97 21.55 35.26
C ILE A 246 8.95 21.70 36.40
N THR A 247 8.01 20.76 36.55
CA THR A 247 6.98 20.86 37.59
C THR A 247 7.53 20.36 38.91
N PRO A 248 7.58 21.20 39.97
CA PRO A 248 8.08 20.78 41.27
C PRO A 248 7.19 19.70 41.89
N PRO A 249 7.79 18.73 42.63
CA PRO A 249 7.04 17.66 43.26
C PRO A 249 6.01 18.20 44.26
N VAL A 250 4.82 17.61 44.26
CA VAL A 250 3.78 17.93 45.24
C VAL A 250 4.29 17.52 46.63
N ARG A 251 4.61 18.50 47.48
CA ARG A 251 4.86 18.23 48.91
C ARG A 251 3.55 17.75 49.52
N LYS A 252 3.48 16.46 49.89
CA LYS A 252 2.36 15.97 50.72
C LYS A 252 2.41 16.72 52.06
N PRO A 253 1.26 17.20 52.58
CA PRO A 253 1.25 17.80 53.91
C PRO A 253 1.73 16.76 54.93
N THR A 254 2.73 17.11 55.72
CA THR A 254 3.16 16.34 56.89
C THR A 254 1.97 16.24 57.83
N ARG A 255 1.45 15.03 58.01
CA ARG A 255 0.52 14.75 59.12
C ARG A 255 1.37 14.79 60.40
N TYR A 256 1.26 15.87 61.15
CA TYR A 256 1.68 15.93 62.55
C TYR A 256 0.62 15.26 63.44
#